data_AF-A0A183DKU1-F1
#
_entry.id   AF-A0A183DKU1-F1
#
_cell.length_a   1.000
_cell.length_b   1.000
_cell.length_c   1.000
_cell.angle_alpha   90.00
_cell.angle_beta   90.00
_cell.angle_gamma   90.00
#
_symmetry.space_group_name_H-M   'P 1'
#
loop_
_entity.id
_entity.type
_entity.pdbx_description
1 polymer ?
#
loop_
_entity_poly.entity_id
_entity_poly.type
_entity_poly.pdbx_seq_one_letter_code
_entity_poly.pdbx_strand_id
1 'polypeptide(L)' 'MAQSVPPGDIHTQPSSKIVFNSPYDDKHTYHIKITNAGGRRIGWAIKTTNMRRLGVDPPCGVLDPKENVLMAVSCDTFN' A
#
# COMPACT_ATOMS: atom_id res chain seq x y z
N MET A 1 -11.58 -15.49 -27.77
CA MET A 1 -11.57 -14.44 -26.72
C MET A 1 -10.92 -15.04 -25.49
N ALA A 2 -9.85 -14.44 -24.96
CA ALA A 2 -9.25 -14.95 -23.73
C ALA A 2 -10.19 -14.67 -22.56
N GLN A 3 -10.53 -15.69 -21.78
CA GLN A 3 -11.39 -15.56 -20.60
C GLN A 3 -10.64 -14.76 -19.54
N SER A 4 -11.22 -13.66 -19.05
CA SER A 4 -10.61 -12.87 -17.97
C SER A 4 -10.66 -13.68 -16.67
N VAL A 5 -9.50 -13.99 -16.11
CA VAL A 5 -9.40 -14.61 -14.80
C VAL A 5 -9.39 -13.50 -13.75
N PRO A 6 -10.21 -13.57 -12.69
CA PRO A 6 -10.18 -12.58 -11.63
C PRO A 6 -8.80 -12.58 -10.93
N PRO A 7 -8.33 -11.43 -10.42
CA PRO A 7 -7.14 -11.38 -9.59
C PRO A 7 -7.29 -12.26 -8.34
N GLY A 8 -6.18 -12.80 -7.85
CA GLY A 8 -6.15 -13.43 -6.52
C GLY A 8 -6.08 -12.38 -5.41
N ASP A 9 -6.33 -12.83 -4.18
CA ASP A 9 -6.24 -11.97 -3.00
C ASP A 9 -4.79 -11.51 -2.75
N ILE A 10 -4.67 -10.39 -2.04
CA ILE A 10 -3.41 -9.87 -1.50
C ILE A 10 -3.44 -9.95 0.02
N HIS A 11 -2.27 -10.10 0.65
CA HIS A 11 -2.13 -9.94 2.09
C HIS A 11 -1.48 -8.60 2.39
N THR A 12 -2.01 -7.89 3.38
CA THR A 12 -1.45 -6.62 3.85
C THR A 12 -1.02 -6.75 5.31
N GLN A 13 0.05 -6.05 5.67
CA GLN A 13 0.51 -5.90 7.04
C GLN A 13 0.81 -4.41 7.28
N PRO A 14 -0.01 -3.70 8.08
CA PRO A 14 -1.20 -4.19 8.80
C PRO A 14 -2.35 -4.59 7.87
N SER A 15 -3.24 -5.47 8.36
CA SER A 15 -4.27 -6.12 7.52
C SER A 15 -5.49 -5.25 7.20
N SER A 16 -5.84 -4.32 8.08
CA SER A 16 -7.09 -3.54 7.98
C SER A 16 -6.95 -2.06 8.27
N LYS A 17 -6.04 -1.67 9.18
CA LYS A 17 -5.83 -0.27 9.56
C LYS A 17 -4.36 0.00 9.89
N ILE A 18 -3.93 1.21 9.56
CA ILE A 18 -2.69 1.83 10.05
C ILE A 18 -3.04 2.93 11.03
N VAL A 19 -2.26 3.10 12.09
CA VAL A 19 -2.44 4.16 13.10
C VAL A 19 -1.19 5.01 13.11
N PHE A 20 -1.33 6.28 12.78
CA PHE A 20 -0.29 7.29 13.03
C PHE A 20 -0.47 7.77 14.46
N ASN A 21 0.50 7.49 15.33
CA ASN A 21 0.46 7.93 16.73
C ASN A 21 1.00 9.35 16.85
N SER A 22 0.48 10.09 17.83
CA SER A 22 0.99 11.42 18.20
C SER A 22 2.44 11.34 18.72
N PRO A 23 3.21 12.44 18.66
CA PRO A 23 2.84 13.79 18.23
C PRO A 23 2.80 13.96 16.69
N TYR A 24 2.20 15.06 16.20
CA TYR A 24 2.04 15.35 14.75
C TYR A 24 2.80 16.61 14.31
N ASP A 25 3.79 17.01 15.10
CA ASP A 25 4.69 18.13 14.87
C ASP A 25 5.90 17.77 13.98
N ASP A 26 6.11 16.49 13.71
CA ASP A 26 7.03 15.99 12.68
C ASP A 26 6.34 15.02 11.71
N LYS A 27 6.91 14.91 10.51
CA LYS A 27 6.46 13.98 9.48
C LYS A 27 6.74 12.55 9.91
N HIS A 28 5.68 11.76 10.01
CA HIS A 28 5.79 10.36 10.36
C HIS A 28 5.74 9.47 9.13
N THR A 29 6.68 8.53 9.01
CA THR A 29 6.66 7.51 7.96
C THR A 29 6.51 6.14 8.57
N TYR A 30 5.45 5.44 8.17
CA TYR A 30 5.19 4.05 8.52
C TYR A 30 5.32 3.18 7.27
N HIS A 31 5.39 1.86 7.45
CA HIS A 31 5.51 0.93 6.35
C HIS A 31 4.32 -0.04 6.31
N ILE A 32 3.80 -0.29 5.12
CA ILE A 32 2.81 -1.33 4.85
C ILE A 32 3.47 -2.36 3.94
N LYS A 33 3.45 -3.63 4.36
CA LYS A 33 3.85 -4.73 3.48
C LYS A 33 2.63 -5.21 2.71
N ILE A 34 2.78 -5.39 1.39
CA ILE A 34 1.78 -5.99 0.52
C ILE A 34 2.38 -7.23 -0.12
N THR A 35 1.65 -8.35 -0.06
CA THR A 35 2.04 -9.64 -0.65
C THR A 35 1.01 -10.05 -1.68
N ASN A 36 1.46 -10.42 -2.88
CA ASN A 36 0.60 -11.09 -3.86
C ASN A 36 0.44 -12.57 -3.47
N ALA A 37 -0.69 -12.94 -2.88
CA ALA A 37 -0.98 -14.34 -2.52
C ALA A 37 -1.51 -15.15 -3.71
N GLY A 38 -1.84 -14.49 -4.82
CA GLY A 38 -2.32 -15.11 -6.04
C GLY A 38 -1.24 -15.84 -6.85
N GLY A 39 -1.70 -16.61 -7.84
CA GLY A 39 -0.83 -17.38 -8.76
C GLY A 39 -0.43 -16.64 -10.04
N ARG A 40 -0.83 -15.37 -10.20
CA ARG A 40 -0.55 -14.55 -11.40
C ARG A 40 0.03 -13.20 -10.98
N ARG A 41 0.85 -12.62 -11.86
CA ARG A 41 1.34 -11.25 -11.73
C ARG A 41 0.16 -10.27 -11.68
N ILE A 42 0.21 -9.32 -10.76
CA ILE A 42 -0.81 -8.26 -10.59
C ILE A 42 -0.18 -6.88 -10.74
N GLY A 43 -0.94 -5.93 -11.29
CA GLY A 43 -0.66 -4.50 -11.14
C GLY A 43 -1.40 -3.95 -9.93
N TRP A 44 -0.79 -3.02 -9.20
CA TRP A 44 -1.39 -2.39 -8.03
C TRP A 44 -1.15 -0.88 -8.04
N ALA A 45 -2.05 -0.13 -7.43
CA ALA A 45 -1.96 1.31 -7.25
C ALA A 45 -2.67 1.73 -5.96
N ILE A 46 -2.12 2.71 -5.26
CA ILE A 46 -2.64 3.21 -4.00
C ILE A 46 -3.31 4.55 -4.19
N LYS A 47 -4.43 4.74 -3.50
CA LYS A 47 -5.11 6.02 -3.41
C LYS A 47 -5.21 6.42 -1.95
N THR A 48 -4.97 7.70 -1.68
CA THR A 48 -5.20 8.30 -0.37
C THR A 48 -6.39 9.23 -0.45
N THR A 49 -7.12 9.38 0.65
CA THR A 49 -8.25 10.32 0.74
C THR A 49 -7.79 11.78 0.88
N ASN A 50 -6.54 12.01 1.24
CA ASN A 50 -5.93 13.34 1.36
C ASN A 50 -4.49 13.33 0.83
N MET A 51 -4.32 13.56 -0.47
CA MET A 51 -3.02 13.56 -1.14
C MET A 51 -2.08 14.69 -0.70
N ARG A 52 -2.60 15.73 -0.02
CA ARG A 52 -1.77 16.83 0.50
C ARG A 52 -1.13 16.50 1.86
N ARG A 53 -1.68 15.54 2.60
CA ARG A 53 -1.19 15.14 3.92
C ARG A 53 -0.56 13.75 3.91
N LEU A 54 -1.06 12.87 3.05
CA LEU A 54 -0.63 11.47 2.99
C LEU A 54 0.18 11.23 1.72
N GLY A 55 1.48 10.95 1.89
CA GLY A 55 2.38 10.51 0.83
C GLY A 55 2.54 9.00 0.83
N VAL A 56 2.68 8.39 -0.36
CA VAL A 56 2.88 6.95 -0.51
C VAL A 56 4.00 6.69 -1.52
N ASP A 57 4.96 5.83 -1.17
CA ASP A 57 6.07 5.45 -2.05
C ASP A 57 6.44 3.96 -1.90
N PRO A 58 6.48 3.16 -2.98
CA PRO A 58 6.00 3.51 -4.32
C PRO A 58 4.46 3.63 -4.37
N PRO A 59 3.88 4.54 -5.18
CA PRO A 59 2.43 4.73 -5.26
C PRO A 59 1.72 3.66 -6.11
N CYS A 60 2.46 2.98 -6.99
CA CYS A 60 1.98 1.90 -7.84
C CYS A 60 3.13 0.99 -8.25
N GLY A 61 2.79 -0.18 -8.79
CA GLY A 61 3.78 -1.12 -9.27
C GLY A 61 3.18 -2.42 -9.79
N VAL A 62 4.04 -3.41 -9.91
CA VAL A 62 3.69 -4.77 -10.33
C VAL A 62 4.23 -5.72 -9.25
N LEU A 63 3.48 -6.78 -8.96
CA LEU A 63 3.92 -7.87 -8.07
C LEU A 63 3.77 -9.20 -8.77
N ASP A 64 4.86 -9.96 -8.86
CA ASP A 64 4.86 -11.35 -9.26
C ASP A 64 4.18 -12.24 -8.21
N PRO A 65 3.77 -13.48 -8.58
CA PRO A 65 3.20 -14.42 -7.62
C PRO A 65 4.12 -14.62 -6.40
N LYS A 66 3.57 -14.49 -5.20
CA LYS A 66 4.28 -14.61 -3.91
C LYS A 66 5.30 -13.50 -3.63
N GLU A 67 5.40 -12.50 -4.49
CA GLU A 67 6.27 -11.34 -4.26
C GLU A 67 5.69 -10.44 -3.16
N ASN A 68 6.59 -9.73 -2.48
CA ASN A 68 6.25 -8.72 -1.49
C ASN A 68 6.82 -7.36 -1.92
N VAL A 69 6.09 -6.29 -1.62
CA VAL A 69 6.61 -4.93 -1.59
C VAL A 69 6.45 -4.35 -0.20
N LEU A 70 7.45 -3.60 0.26
CA LEU A 70 7.35 -2.76 1.45
C LEU A 70 7.18 -1.32 0.99
N MET A 71 6.03 -0.74 1.30
CA MET A 71 5.65 0.59 0.87
C MET A 71 5.67 1.55 2.05
N ALA A 72 6.29 2.71 1.87
CA ALA A 72 6.27 3.80 2.83
C ALA A 72 4.95 4.58 2.70
N VAL A 73 4.29 4.83 3.84
CA VAL A 73 3.16 5.74 3.96
C VAL A 73 3.56 6.81 4.95
N SER A 74 3.57 8.05 4.49
CA SER A 74 3.95 9.20 5.30
C SER A 74 2.77 10.11 5.57
N CYS A 75 2.73 10.68 6.77
CA CYS A 75 1.79 11.71 7.17
C CYS A 75 2.58 12.98 7.47
N ASP A 76 2.36 14.03 6.69
CA ASP A 76 2.92 15.35 6.96
C ASP A 76 2.31 15.94 8.23
N THR A 77 3.01 16.92 8.81
CA THR A 77 2.59 17.65 10.00
C THR A 77 1.29 18.41 9.74
N PHE A 78 0.53 18.65 10.80
CA PHE A 78 -0.68 19.45 10.73
C PHE A 78 -1.02 20.08 12.08
N ASN A 79 -1.68 21.24 12.01
CA ASN A 79 -2.25 21.97 13.14
C ASN A 79 -3.75 21.73 13.24
#